data_AF-A0A7W9AQ36-F1
#
_entry.id   AF-A0A7W9AQ36-F1
#
_cell.length_a   1.000
_cell.length_b   1.000
_cell.length_c   1.000
_cell.angle_alpha   90.00
_cell.angle_beta   90.00
_cell.angle_gamma   90.00
#
_symmetry.space_group_name_H-M   'P 1'
#
loop_
_entity.id
_entity.type
_entity.pdbx_description
1 polymer ?
#
loop_
_entity_poly.entity_id
_entity_poly.type
_entity_poly.pdbx_seq_one_letter_code
_entity_poly.pdbx_strand_id
1 'polypeptide(L)'
;MMTPFGWGGIEAGVSTDSAQAGSGMKIRDGGHHTEAGDGSCLAFEVIGGPKNLQMLVESGEVTTVEAYLDPKAPIFMTDRGVKLGDPEAAVRKAYKELKQLPDIYSEPPDKKLFHYEPGGERGIKFSINGGKVTGISVGTRSIEYVEGCL
;
A
#
# COMPACT_ATOMS: atom_id res chain seq x y z
N MET A 1 -11.34 -3.96 2.52
CA MET A 1 -11.04 -4.10 1.07
C MET A 1 -10.09 -2.98 0.70
N MET A 2 -9.06 -3.26 -0.09
CA MET A 2 -8.11 -2.25 -0.57
C MET A 2 -8.70 -1.58 -1.81
N THR A 3 -8.84 -0.28 -1.78
CA THR A 3 -9.28 0.53 -2.94
C THR A 3 -8.19 1.54 -3.28
N PRO A 4 -8.17 2.14 -4.47
CA PRO A 4 -7.19 3.18 -4.80
C PRO A 4 -7.12 4.34 -3.79
N PHE A 5 -8.16 4.53 -2.97
CA PHE A 5 -8.26 5.59 -1.97
C PHE A 5 -7.69 5.18 -0.61
N GLY A 6 -7.72 3.90 -0.25
CA GLY A 6 -7.43 3.46 1.11
C GLY A 6 -8.08 2.14 1.52
N TRP A 7 -8.16 1.92 2.83
CA TRP A 7 -8.73 0.73 3.44
C TRP A 7 -9.46 1.07 4.75
N GLY A 8 -10.67 0.54 4.93
CA GLY A 8 -11.34 0.57 6.24
C GLY A 8 -11.61 1.96 6.81
N GLY A 9 -11.83 2.97 5.95
CA GLY A 9 -11.99 4.37 6.35
C GLY A 9 -10.69 5.14 6.58
N ILE A 10 -9.53 4.46 6.47
CA ILE A 10 -8.21 5.08 6.43
C ILE A 10 -7.91 5.38 4.96
N GLU A 11 -8.02 6.65 4.58
CA GLU A 11 -7.75 7.13 3.23
C GLU A 11 -6.35 7.74 3.15
N ALA A 12 -5.72 7.66 1.98
CA ALA A 12 -4.53 8.44 1.71
C ALA A 12 -4.91 9.91 1.42
N GLY A 13 -3.99 10.85 1.59
CA GLY A 13 -4.19 12.29 1.39
C GLY A 13 -5.01 12.96 2.49
N VAL A 14 -5.18 12.32 3.65
CA VAL A 14 -5.83 12.90 4.83
C VAL A 14 -4.87 12.88 6.02
N SER A 15 -5.11 13.76 6.99
CA SER A 15 -4.33 13.76 8.24
C SER A 15 -4.54 12.48 9.04
N THR A 16 -3.58 12.13 9.88
CA THR A 16 -3.70 10.99 10.82
C THR A 16 -4.94 11.10 11.72
N ASP A 17 -5.30 12.30 12.17
CA ASP A 17 -6.53 12.53 12.94
C ASP A 17 -7.79 12.24 12.13
N SER A 18 -7.82 12.67 10.87
CA SER A 18 -8.95 12.39 9.97
C SER A 18 -9.06 10.90 9.67
N ALA A 19 -7.92 10.21 9.51
CA ALA A 19 -7.88 8.77 9.33
C ALA A 19 -8.41 8.01 10.55
N GLN A 20 -8.06 8.43 11.78
CA GLN A 20 -8.63 7.86 13.00
C GLN A 20 -10.14 8.12 13.11
N ALA A 21 -10.58 9.34 12.82
CA ALA A 21 -11.99 9.70 12.87
C ALA A 21 -12.81 8.92 11.81
N GLY A 22 -12.31 8.80 10.58
CA GLY A 22 -12.98 8.13 9.48
C GLY A 22 -13.06 6.61 9.63
N SER A 23 -12.01 5.99 10.20
CA SER A 23 -11.97 4.55 10.44
C SER A 23 -12.57 4.13 11.78
N GLY A 24 -12.66 5.04 12.75
CA GLY A 24 -12.94 4.72 14.16
C GLY A 24 -11.82 3.92 14.84
N MET A 25 -10.67 3.75 14.20
CA MET A 25 -9.54 2.97 14.70
C MET A 25 -8.50 3.90 15.32
N LYS A 26 -7.78 3.39 16.33
CA LYS A 26 -6.60 4.07 16.85
C LYS A 26 -5.39 3.67 16.03
N ILE A 27 -4.64 4.65 15.54
CA ILE A 27 -3.38 4.44 14.84
C ILE A 27 -2.24 5.07 15.63
N ARG A 28 -1.03 4.55 15.47
CA ARG A 28 0.16 5.11 16.10
C ARG A 28 1.35 4.99 15.18
N ASP A 29 2.34 5.84 15.42
CA ASP A 29 3.69 5.63 14.90
C ASP A 29 4.22 4.28 15.41
N GLY A 30 4.61 3.41 14.49
CA GLY A 30 5.18 2.10 14.77
C GLY A 30 6.64 2.16 15.20
N GLY A 31 7.26 3.34 15.19
CA GLY A 31 8.69 3.55 15.50
C GLY A 31 9.62 3.06 14.40
N HIS A 32 9.07 2.78 13.22
CA HIS A 32 9.82 2.38 12.03
C HIS A 32 9.86 3.58 11.07
N HIS A 33 11.08 4.04 10.81
CA HIS A 33 11.36 5.06 9.79
C HIS A 33 11.85 4.33 8.54
N THR A 34 11.39 4.76 7.37
CA THR A 34 12.00 4.29 6.12
C THR A 34 13.42 4.86 6.00
N GLU A 35 14.32 4.16 5.29
CA GLU A 35 15.77 4.36 5.41
C GLU A 35 16.28 5.70 4.83
N ALA A 36 15.44 6.50 4.17
CA ALA A 36 15.76 7.86 3.74
C ALA A 36 15.80 8.89 4.89
N GLY A 37 16.59 8.62 5.93
CA GLY A 37 17.53 9.60 6.51
C GLY A 37 17.06 10.83 7.30
N ASP A 38 15.79 11.26 7.29
CA ASP A 38 15.37 12.49 8.00
C ASP A 38 14.17 12.32 8.95
N GLY A 39 13.56 11.13 9.00
CA GLY A 39 12.38 10.87 9.82
C GLY A 39 11.09 11.50 9.28
N SER A 40 11.07 11.94 8.02
CA SER A 40 9.89 12.52 7.37
C SER A 40 8.81 11.49 7.04
N CYS A 41 9.20 10.26 6.70
CA CYS A 41 8.29 9.17 6.38
C CYS A 41 8.21 8.14 7.51
N LEU A 42 7.05 8.10 8.15
CA LEU A 42 6.79 7.27 9.33
C LEU A 42 5.84 6.13 8.97
N ALA A 43 6.20 4.91 9.37
CA ALA A 43 5.30 3.77 9.28
C ALA A 43 4.38 3.73 10.51
N PHE A 44 3.12 4.04 10.29
CA PHE A 44 2.05 3.95 11.27
C PHE A 44 1.37 2.57 11.21
N GLU A 45 0.88 2.09 12.35
CA GLU A 45 0.11 0.86 12.46
C GLU A 45 -1.24 1.11 13.14
N VAL A 46 -2.20 0.20 12.91
CA VAL A 46 -3.47 0.17 13.64
C VAL A 46 -3.26 -0.57 14.97
N ILE A 47 -3.56 0.08 16.10
CA ILE A 47 -3.40 -0.53 17.43
C ILE A 47 -4.35 -1.72 17.57
N GLY A 48 -3.80 -2.92 17.75
CA GLY A 48 -4.58 -4.16 17.82
C GLY A 48 -5.15 -4.64 16.48
N GLY A 49 -4.74 -3.99 15.38
CA GLY A 49 -5.15 -4.33 14.02
C GLY A 49 -4.28 -5.42 13.37
N PRO A 50 -4.47 -5.64 12.05
CA PRO A 50 -3.68 -6.59 11.28
C PRO A 50 -2.20 -6.21 11.26
N LYS A 51 -1.32 -7.16 11.61
CA LYS A 51 0.14 -6.94 11.67
C LYS A 51 0.83 -6.76 10.33
N ASN A 52 0.14 -7.11 9.25
CA ASN A 52 0.63 -6.99 7.88
C ASN A 52 0.05 -5.76 7.18
N LEU A 53 -0.52 -4.81 7.94
CA LEU A 53 -1.06 -3.57 7.43
C LEU A 53 -0.32 -2.40 8.08
N GLN A 54 0.18 -1.49 7.27
CA GLN A 54 0.78 -0.24 7.73
C GLN A 54 0.28 0.94 6.89
N MET A 55 0.44 2.13 7.44
CA MET A 55 0.25 3.39 6.72
C MET A 55 1.60 4.10 6.68
N LEU A 56 1.94 4.68 5.54
CA LEU A 56 3.06 5.59 5.45
C LEU A 56 2.52 7.00 5.63
N VAL A 57 3.17 7.75 6.51
CA VAL A 57 2.77 9.09 6.91
C VAL A 57 3.91 10.04 6.69
N GLU A 58 3.65 11.11 5.95
CA GLU A 58 4.59 12.19 5.68
C GLU A 58 3.98 13.50 6.13
N SER A 59 4.72 14.31 6.89
CA SER A 59 4.24 15.62 7.38
C SER A 59 2.88 15.57 8.10
N GLY A 60 2.52 14.43 8.71
CA GLY A 60 1.24 14.22 9.39
C GLY A 60 0.09 13.76 8.51
N GLU A 61 0.32 13.54 7.21
CA GLU A 61 -0.66 13.06 6.25
C GLU A 61 -0.37 11.62 5.82
N VAL A 62 -1.42 10.79 5.73
CA VAL A 62 -1.30 9.43 5.22
C VAL A 62 -1.01 9.49 3.72
N THR A 63 0.15 9.07 3.27
CA THR A 63 0.49 9.03 1.83
C THR A 63 0.05 7.73 1.20
N THR A 64 0.20 6.62 1.93
CA THR A 64 0.00 5.27 1.41
C THR A 64 -0.55 4.35 2.50
N VAL A 65 -1.41 3.40 2.12
CA VAL A 65 -1.82 2.27 2.97
C VAL A 65 -1.34 0.98 2.32
N GLU A 66 -0.61 0.18 3.07
CA GLU A 66 0.12 -0.98 2.54
C GLU A 66 -0.24 -2.26 3.29
N ALA A 67 -0.59 -3.29 2.54
CA ALA A 67 -0.83 -4.63 3.05
C ALA A 67 0.18 -5.62 2.46
N TYR A 68 0.78 -6.45 3.30
CA TYR A 68 1.82 -7.41 2.92
C TYR A 68 1.39 -8.86 3.17
N LEU A 69 1.95 -9.80 2.41
CA LEU A 69 1.67 -11.23 2.59
C LEU A 69 2.28 -11.76 3.90
N ASP A 70 3.45 -11.22 4.26
CA ASP A 70 4.17 -11.53 5.49
C ASP A 70 4.30 -10.27 6.36
N PRO A 71 4.11 -10.36 7.69
CA PRO A 71 3.86 -11.57 8.47
C PRO A 71 2.45 -12.17 8.25
N LYS A 72 2.29 -13.47 8.50
CA LYS A 72 1.00 -14.17 8.32
C LYS A 72 -0.11 -13.48 9.11
N ALA A 73 -1.12 -12.97 8.42
CA ALA A 73 -2.25 -12.26 8.98
C ALA A 73 -3.46 -12.36 8.02
N PRO A 74 -4.57 -11.61 8.18
CA PRO A 74 -5.70 -11.77 7.27
C PRO A 74 -5.32 -11.41 5.83
N ILE A 75 -5.87 -12.16 4.88
CA ILE A 75 -5.62 -11.94 3.45
C ILE A 75 -6.43 -10.72 3.00
N PHE A 76 -5.73 -9.64 2.69
CA PHE A 76 -6.31 -8.45 2.08
C PHE A 76 -6.68 -8.72 0.63
N MET A 77 -7.77 -8.07 0.21
CA MET A 77 -8.32 -8.17 -1.14
C MET A 77 -8.68 -6.78 -1.65
N THR A 78 -8.47 -6.55 -2.93
CA THR A 78 -8.91 -5.33 -3.61
C THR A 78 -10.40 -5.33 -3.92
N ASP A 79 -10.91 -4.17 -4.32
CA ASP A 79 -12.25 -3.96 -4.88
C ASP A 79 -12.55 -4.77 -6.14
N ARG A 80 -11.52 -5.13 -6.89
CA ARG A 80 -11.64 -5.99 -8.09
C ARG A 80 -11.27 -7.45 -7.84
N GLY A 81 -11.17 -7.84 -6.56
CA GLY A 81 -11.08 -9.25 -6.15
C GLY A 81 -9.67 -9.85 -6.12
N VAL A 82 -8.61 -9.07 -6.34
CA VAL A 82 -7.22 -9.53 -6.26
C VAL A 82 -6.79 -9.61 -4.81
N LYS A 83 -6.13 -10.69 -4.40
CA LYS A 83 -5.72 -10.95 -3.02
C LYS A 83 -4.22 -11.07 -2.89
N LEU A 84 -3.72 -10.84 -1.67
CA LEU A 84 -2.38 -11.30 -1.31
C LEU A 84 -2.26 -12.82 -1.53
N GLY A 85 -1.18 -13.24 -2.18
CA GLY A 85 -0.90 -14.62 -2.58
C GLY A 85 -1.43 -15.02 -3.95
N ASP A 86 -2.28 -14.23 -4.60
CA ASP A 86 -2.77 -14.50 -5.95
C ASP A 86 -1.63 -14.46 -6.98
N PRO A 87 -1.74 -15.18 -8.12
CA PRO A 87 -0.76 -15.09 -9.19
C PRO A 87 -0.84 -13.72 -9.91
N GLU A 88 0.26 -13.30 -10.53
CA GLU A 88 0.32 -12.09 -11.38
C GLU A 88 -0.80 -12.05 -12.44
N ALA A 89 -1.18 -13.21 -12.97
CA ALA A 89 -2.26 -13.34 -13.95
C ALA A 89 -3.62 -12.83 -13.43
N ALA A 90 -3.90 -12.94 -12.12
CA ALA A 90 -5.11 -12.41 -11.52
C ALA A 90 -5.13 -10.87 -11.58
N VAL A 91 -3.98 -10.22 -11.32
CA VAL A 91 -3.82 -8.77 -11.42
C VAL A 91 -4.11 -8.29 -12.85
N ARG A 92 -3.47 -8.91 -13.85
CA ARG A 92 -3.65 -8.54 -15.27
C ARG A 92 -5.06 -8.82 -15.80
N LYS A 93 -5.77 -9.78 -15.20
CA LYS A 93 -7.17 -10.04 -15.50
C LYS A 93 -8.06 -8.92 -14.97
N ALA A 94 -7.87 -8.52 -13.71
CA ALA A 94 -8.72 -7.56 -12.99
C ALA A 94 -8.42 -6.09 -13.33
N TYR A 95 -7.18 -5.76 -13.67
CA TYR A 95 -6.72 -4.40 -13.94
C TYR A 95 -6.15 -4.30 -15.36
N LYS A 96 -6.54 -3.23 -16.07
CA LYS A 96 -6.04 -2.90 -17.41
C LYS A 96 -5.07 -1.71 -17.34
N GLU A 97 -4.30 -1.55 -18.41
CA GLU A 97 -3.35 -0.43 -18.56
C GLU A 97 -2.32 -0.36 -17.41
N LEU A 98 -1.84 -1.53 -16.98
CA LEU A 98 -0.88 -1.64 -15.90
C LEU A 98 0.48 -1.08 -16.34
N LYS A 99 0.98 -0.07 -15.62
CA LYS A 99 2.39 0.31 -15.68
C LYS A 99 3.20 -0.74 -14.92
N GLN A 100 4.33 -1.16 -15.49
CA GLN A 100 5.21 -2.14 -14.88
C GLN A 100 6.60 -1.54 -14.69
N LEU A 101 7.17 -1.71 -13.50
CA LEU A 101 8.54 -1.35 -13.19
C LEU A 101 9.25 -2.56 -12.54
N PRO A 102 10.57 -2.75 -12.76
CA PRO A 102 11.32 -3.73 -11.98
C PRO A 102 11.23 -3.42 -10.49
N ASP A 103 11.27 -4.45 -9.65
CA ASP A 103 11.47 -4.28 -8.22
C ASP A 103 12.95 -3.96 -7.97
N ILE A 104 13.23 -2.89 -7.24
CA ILE A 104 14.61 -2.43 -7.03
C ILE A 104 15.35 -3.22 -5.94
N TYR A 105 14.62 -3.95 -5.11
CA TYR A 105 15.18 -4.70 -3.97
C TYR A 105 15.32 -6.20 -4.25
N SER A 106 14.88 -6.66 -5.41
CA SER A 106 14.89 -8.08 -5.76
C SER A 106 15.31 -8.29 -7.21
N GLU A 107 15.79 -9.49 -7.49
CA GLU A 107 16.19 -9.89 -8.84
C GLU A 107 14.98 -10.12 -9.76
N PRO A 108 15.15 -9.96 -11.09
CA PRO A 108 14.18 -10.46 -12.04
C PRO A 108 13.83 -11.94 -11.77
N PRO A 109 12.55 -12.35 -11.92
CA PRO A 109 11.48 -11.66 -12.63
C PRO A 109 10.57 -10.83 -11.71
N ASP A 110 10.99 -10.44 -10.51
CA ASP A 110 10.16 -9.68 -9.57
C ASP A 110 9.90 -8.25 -10.08
N LYS A 111 8.68 -7.73 -9.84
CA LYS A 111 8.25 -6.44 -10.39
C LYS A 111 7.19 -5.76 -9.54
N LYS A 112 6.98 -4.48 -9.81
CA LYS A 112 5.81 -3.73 -9.36
C LYS A 112 4.86 -3.50 -10.53
N LEU A 113 3.56 -3.70 -10.29
CA LEU A 113 2.49 -3.37 -11.24
C LEU A 113 1.63 -2.25 -10.66
N PHE A 114 1.36 -1.23 -11.45
CA PHE A 114 0.62 -0.04 -11.01
C PHE A 114 -0.64 0.13 -11.84
N HIS A 115 -1.75 0.38 -11.17
CA HIS A 115 -3.00 0.83 -11.77
C HIS A 115 -3.37 2.18 -11.16
N TYR A 116 -3.79 3.12 -12.00
CA TYR A 116 -4.30 4.41 -11.57
C TYR A 116 -5.75 4.57 -12.00
N GLU A 117 -6.53 5.22 -11.14
CA GLU A 117 -7.86 5.69 -11.51
C GLU A 117 -7.76 6.82 -12.56
N PRO A 118 -8.82 7.06 -13.34
CA PRO A 118 -8.89 8.21 -14.24
C PRO A 118 -8.52 9.51 -13.52
N GLY A 119 -7.59 10.28 -14.09
CA GLY A 119 -7.01 11.48 -13.46
C GLY A 119 -5.63 11.25 -12.83
N GLY A 120 -5.25 9.99 -12.53
CA GLY A 120 -3.87 9.64 -12.15
C GLY A 120 -3.43 10.11 -10.76
N GLU A 121 -4.37 10.55 -9.92
CA GLU A 121 -4.07 11.03 -8.56
C GLU A 121 -4.09 9.90 -7.53
N ARG A 122 -4.86 8.83 -7.78
CA ARG A 122 -5.05 7.69 -6.89
C ARG A 122 -4.78 6.38 -7.61
N GLY A 123 -4.19 5.43 -6.91
CA GLY A 123 -3.83 4.15 -7.53
C GLY A 123 -3.58 3.00 -6.56
N ILE A 124 -3.27 1.87 -7.16
CA ILE A 124 -2.89 0.63 -6.50
C ILE A 124 -1.57 0.15 -7.09
N LYS A 125 -0.60 -0.14 -6.23
CA LYS A 125 0.65 -0.84 -6.52
C LYS A 125 0.53 -2.27 -6.03
N PHE A 126 0.84 -3.22 -6.91
CA PHE A 126 1.01 -4.63 -6.58
C PHE A 126 2.50 -4.97 -6.59
N SER A 127 3.01 -5.53 -5.50
CA SER A 127 4.33 -6.15 -5.46
C SER A 127 4.22 -7.60 -5.91
N ILE A 128 4.96 -7.98 -6.96
CA ILE A 128 4.94 -9.32 -7.54
C ILE A 128 6.29 -9.98 -7.30
N ASN A 129 6.34 -10.93 -6.38
CA ASN A 129 7.56 -11.67 -6.08
C ASN A 129 7.32 -13.18 -6.26
N GLY A 130 8.22 -13.87 -6.95
CA GLY A 130 8.04 -15.29 -7.28
C GLY A 130 6.75 -15.57 -8.08
N GLY A 131 6.29 -14.59 -8.86
CA GLY A 131 5.06 -14.65 -9.66
C GLY A 131 3.75 -14.48 -8.87
N LYS A 132 3.81 -14.08 -7.59
CA LYS A 132 2.64 -13.89 -6.72
C LYS A 132 2.57 -12.49 -6.15
N VAL A 133 1.36 -12.04 -5.82
CA VAL A 133 1.10 -10.79 -5.12
C VAL A 133 1.59 -10.90 -3.68
N THR A 134 2.70 -10.24 -3.34
CA THR A 134 3.26 -10.20 -1.99
C THR A 134 2.93 -8.92 -1.24
N GLY A 135 2.49 -7.88 -1.95
CA GLY A 135 2.08 -6.62 -1.36
C GLY A 135 1.03 -5.90 -2.20
N ILE A 136 0.14 -5.17 -1.54
CA ILE A 136 -0.85 -4.28 -2.12
C ILE A 136 -0.70 -2.93 -1.40
N SER A 137 -0.22 -1.91 -2.11
CA SER A 137 -0.16 -0.54 -1.61
C SER A 137 -1.19 0.31 -2.35
N VAL A 138 -1.92 1.15 -1.64
CA VAL A 138 -2.91 2.07 -2.23
C VAL A 138 -2.64 3.47 -1.73
N GLY A 139 -2.89 4.48 -2.55
CA GLY A 139 -2.63 5.84 -2.14
C GLY A 139 -2.57 6.83 -3.28
N THR A 140 -1.85 7.93 -3.06
CA THR A 140 -1.62 8.95 -4.07
C THR A 140 -0.52 8.51 -5.04
N ARG A 141 0.11 9.46 -5.75
CA ARG A 141 1.35 9.19 -6.51
C ARG A 141 2.49 8.65 -5.65
N SER A 142 2.40 8.79 -4.33
CA SER A 142 3.31 8.21 -3.36
C SER A 142 3.59 6.72 -3.58
N ILE A 143 2.62 5.96 -4.11
CA ILE A 143 2.80 4.53 -4.35
C ILE A 143 3.98 4.21 -5.28
N GLU A 144 4.40 5.15 -6.15
CA GLU A 144 5.58 4.96 -7.01
C GLU A 144 6.91 5.11 -6.28
N TYR A 145 6.92 5.81 -5.16
CA TYR A 145 8.12 5.98 -4.38
C TYR A 145 8.50 4.68 -3.72
N VAL A 146 9.81 4.49 -3.64
CA VAL A 146 10.43 3.32 -3.04
C VAL A 146 9.92 3.11 -1.62
N GLU A 147 9.89 4.21 -0.86
CA GLU A 147 9.49 4.26 0.53
C GLU A 147 8.07 4.77 0.74
N GLY A 148 7.31 5.00 -0.34
CA GLY A 148 5.95 5.51 -0.29
C GLY A 148 5.79 6.94 0.26
N CYS A 149 6.88 7.70 0.34
CA CYS A 149 7.00 9.12 0.70
C CYS A 149 8.03 9.82 -0.21
N LEU A 150 8.10 11.15 -0.20
CA LEU A 150 8.94 12.00 -1.05
C LEU A 150 10.31 12.35 -0.46
#